data_AF-A0A5J4T5W2-F1
#
_entry.id   AF-A0A5J4T5W2-F1
#
_cell.length_a   1.000
_cell.length_b   1.000
_cell.length_c   1.000
_cell.angle_alpha   90.00
_cell.angle_beta   90.00
_cell.angle_gamma   90.00
#
_symmetry.space_group_name_H-M   'P 1'
#
loop_
_entity.id
_entity.type
_entity.pdbx_description
1 polymer ?
#
loop_
_entity_poly.entity_id
_entity_poly.type
_entity_poly.pdbx_seq_one_letter_code
_entity_poly.pdbx_strand_id
1 'polypeptide(L)'
;IRLFLGILLTFVVSIPNLVLSIFALYGLGGQSGHLVINQLRIQNFIRISTLISVYSSNIVYKSTDPSFLIPIQSVNSTVFKDNGFATDTSTLKNVILSLNNVLTYQNNNFQLGSKNVQLSGDALTDMVVNPRSQGKNDFINQIMSDETECLIPDDVDLPESIYSDQETGAQRCKNQQRMPGLQYPFKGLEQLLNVFQESVVELLTIEPGDIALNNTNFNYIIESARNDIYYGLFQINNYLVEELDKYQSTYQTVLIVVFILIIVGMLLISIITFLPLPGSLHILSEQTDWISAMTYTVDERLKHFSEVEFDSELGTEVPRVDESYKQ
;
A
#
# COMPACT_ATOMS: atom_id res chain seq x y z
N ILE A 1 14.15 40.62 -4.27
CA ILE A 1 12.73 40.50 -3.83
C ILE A 1 11.92 39.57 -4.75
N ARG A 2 11.79 39.83 -6.06
CA ARG A 2 11.00 38.97 -6.99
C ARG A 2 11.49 37.52 -7.11
N LEU A 3 12.80 37.30 -7.22
CA LEU A 3 13.40 35.95 -7.23
C LEU A 3 13.10 35.17 -5.93
N PHE A 4 13.22 35.85 -4.78
CA PHE A 4 12.93 35.28 -3.47
C PHE A 4 11.45 34.91 -3.32
N LEU A 5 10.55 35.78 -3.78
CA LEU A 5 9.11 35.49 -3.85
C LEU A 5 8.80 34.30 -4.76
N GLY A 6 9.45 34.20 -5.93
CA GLY A 6 9.28 33.07 -6.84
C GLY A 6 9.75 31.74 -6.23
N ILE A 7 10.92 31.73 -5.58
CA ILE A 7 11.45 30.54 -4.88
C ILE A 7 10.54 30.14 -3.71
N LEU A 8 10.11 31.11 -2.88
CA LEU A 8 9.18 30.88 -1.78
C LEU A 8 7.86 30.26 -2.29
N LEU A 9 7.37 30.75 -3.43
CA LEU A 9 6.14 30.24 -4.04
C LEU A 9 6.28 28.78 -4.49
N THR A 10 7.39 28.46 -5.15
CA THR A 10 7.67 27.08 -5.58
C THR A 10 7.74 26.14 -4.37
N PHE A 11 8.34 26.58 -3.26
CA PHE A 11 8.38 25.79 -2.02
C PHE A 11 6.99 25.59 -1.39
N VAL A 12 6.20 26.67 -1.28
CA VAL A 12 4.84 26.63 -0.71
C VAL A 12 3.92 25.72 -1.53
N VAL A 13 4.09 25.68 -2.86
CA VAL A 13 3.28 24.83 -3.74
C VAL A 13 3.79 23.38 -3.75
N SER A 14 5.11 23.15 -3.72
CA SER A 14 5.68 21.80 -3.92
C SER A 14 5.68 20.94 -2.65
N ILE A 15 5.89 21.53 -1.47
CA ILE A 15 6.02 20.78 -0.21
C ILE A 15 4.71 20.06 0.18
N PRO A 16 3.53 20.70 0.18
CA PRO A 16 2.28 20.02 0.54
C PRO A 16 1.96 18.84 -0.38
N ASN A 17 2.29 18.97 -1.67
CA ASN A 17 2.09 17.91 -2.67
C ASN A 17 2.98 16.70 -2.43
N LEU A 18 4.25 16.94 -2.06
CA LEU A 18 5.18 15.87 -1.72
C LEU A 18 4.71 15.12 -0.46
N VAL A 19 4.27 15.86 0.57
CA VAL A 19 3.73 15.29 1.80
C VAL A 19 2.47 14.46 1.53
N LEU A 20 1.51 14.99 0.77
CA LEU A 20 0.31 14.27 0.35
C LEU A 20 0.64 13.00 -0.44
N SER A 21 1.61 13.07 -1.35
CA SER A 21 2.04 11.91 -2.14
C SER A 21 2.69 10.83 -1.28
N ILE A 22 3.51 11.22 -0.29
CA ILE A 22 4.12 10.27 0.65
C ILE A 22 3.07 9.61 1.53
N PHE A 23 2.12 10.37 2.09
CA PHE A 23 1.00 9.80 2.86
C PHE A 23 0.13 8.88 1.99
N ALA A 24 -0.08 9.25 0.72
CA ALA A 24 -0.85 8.44 -0.21
C ALA A 24 -0.17 7.10 -0.54
N LEU A 25 1.13 7.14 -0.85
CA LEU A 25 1.94 5.95 -1.10
C LEU A 25 2.01 5.03 0.13
N TYR A 26 2.13 5.62 1.33
CA TYR A 26 2.09 4.86 2.57
C TYR A 26 0.73 4.18 2.81
N GLY A 27 -0.37 4.89 2.52
CA GLY A 27 -1.73 4.35 2.62
C GLY A 27 -1.98 3.20 1.64
N LEU A 28 -1.60 3.37 0.36
CA LEU A 28 -1.68 2.33 -0.67
C LEU A 28 -0.84 1.10 -0.30
N GLY A 29 0.38 1.31 0.20
CA GLY A 29 1.25 0.24 0.68
C GLY A 29 0.56 -0.59 1.77
N GLY A 30 -0.07 0.06 2.75
CA GLY A 30 -0.81 -0.65 3.80
C GLY A 30 -2.01 -1.45 3.28
N GLN A 31 -2.85 -0.86 2.43
CA GLN A 31 -4.04 -1.54 1.89
C GLN A 31 -3.67 -2.70 0.95
N SER A 32 -2.66 -2.51 0.11
CA SER A 32 -2.13 -3.59 -0.73
C SER A 32 -1.55 -4.74 0.10
N GLY A 33 -0.91 -4.43 1.24
CA GLY A 33 -0.44 -5.43 2.20
C GLY A 33 -1.57 -6.28 2.78
N HIS A 34 -2.69 -5.67 3.19
CA HIS A 34 -3.89 -6.37 3.65
C HIS A 34 -4.47 -7.29 2.58
N LEU A 35 -4.54 -6.83 1.33
CA LEU A 35 -5.05 -7.62 0.21
C LEU A 35 -4.17 -8.85 -0.04
N VAL A 36 -2.86 -8.64 -0.18
CA VAL A 36 -1.90 -9.71 -0.45
C VAL A 36 -1.90 -10.75 0.67
N ILE A 37 -1.83 -10.33 1.93
CA ILE A 37 -1.81 -11.27 3.05
C ILE A 37 -3.12 -12.09 3.11
N ASN A 38 -4.27 -11.48 2.81
CA ASN A 38 -5.54 -12.20 2.82
C ASN A 38 -5.66 -13.20 1.67
N GLN A 39 -5.14 -12.88 0.48
CA GLN A 39 -5.03 -13.83 -0.63
C GLN A 39 -4.11 -15.01 -0.29
N LEU A 40 -2.97 -14.75 0.36
CA LEU A 40 -2.07 -15.81 0.81
C LEU A 40 -2.74 -16.74 1.84
N ARG A 41 -3.54 -16.19 2.76
CA ARG A 41 -4.33 -16.98 3.72
C ARG A 41 -5.28 -17.94 3.00
N ILE A 42 -6.05 -17.45 2.02
CA ILE A 42 -6.98 -18.28 1.21
C ILE A 42 -6.21 -19.42 0.52
N GLN A 43 -5.09 -19.09 -0.15
CA GLN A 43 -4.30 -20.09 -0.87
C GLN A 43 -3.71 -21.16 0.06
N ASN A 44 -3.11 -20.75 1.18
CA ASN A 44 -2.48 -21.68 2.12
C ASN A 44 -3.50 -22.59 2.79
N PHE A 45 -4.67 -22.06 3.10
CA PHE A 45 -5.75 -22.84 3.66
C PHE A 45 -6.27 -23.93 2.70
N ILE A 46 -6.52 -23.58 1.43
CA ILE A 46 -6.89 -24.57 0.38
C ILE A 46 -5.78 -25.62 0.19
N ARG A 47 -4.51 -25.18 0.19
CA ARG A 47 -3.35 -26.07 0.05
C ARG A 47 -3.28 -27.07 1.20
N ILE A 48 -3.41 -26.61 2.45
CA ILE A 48 -3.38 -27.49 3.63
C ILE A 48 -4.49 -28.54 3.53
N SER A 49 -5.73 -28.15 3.23
CA SER A 49 -6.85 -29.10 3.08
C SER A 49 -6.60 -30.15 1.99
N THR A 50 -6.02 -29.71 0.86
CA THR A 50 -5.66 -30.61 -0.24
C THR A 50 -4.56 -31.59 0.17
N LEU A 51 -3.47 -31.09 0.77
CA LEU A 51 -2.35 -31.92 1.20
C LEU A 51 -2.74 -32.88 2.32
N ILE A 52 -3.68 -32.50 3.18
CA ILE A 52 -4.23 -33.39 4.21
C ILE A 52 -5.05 -34.53 3.60
N SER A 53 -5.77 -34.29 2.50
CA SER A 53 -6.44 -35.36 1.76
C SER A 53 -5.45 -36.35 1.14
N VAL A 54 -4.32 -35.85 0.62
CA VAL A 54 -3.23 -36.70 0.13
C VAL A 54 -2.57 -37.47 1.27
N TYR A 55 -2.34 -36.83 2.41
CA TYR A 55 -1.76 -37.44 3.60
C TYR A 55 -2.66 -38.54 4.18
N SER A 56 -3.96 -38.27 4.34
CA SER A 56 -4.91 -39.23 4.90
C SER A 56 -5.10 -40.46 4.02
N SER A 57 -5.07 -40.29 2.70
CA SER A 57 -5.18 -41.38 1.73
C SER A 57 -3.88 -42.17 1.53
N ASN A 58 -2.74 -41.67 2.02
CA ASN A 58 -1.42 -42.27 1.85
C ASN A 58 -1.02 -42.51 0.38
N ILE A 59 -1.51 -41.69 -0.56
CA ILE A 59 -1.27 -41.81 -2.01
C ILE A 59 -0.01 -41.02 -2.43
N VAL A 60 1.07 -41.10 -1.64
CA VAL A 60 2.32 -40.40 -1.96
C VAL A 60 3.20 -41.27 -2.85
N TYR A 61 3.85 -40.68 -3.86
CA TYR A 61 4.70 -41.42 -4.80
C TYR A 61 6.06 -41.75 -4.17
N LYS A 62 6.18 -42.90 -3.52
CA LYS A 62 7.46 -43.36 -2.95
C LYS A 62 8.53 -43.46 -4.05
N SER A 63 9.42 -42.46 -4.11
CA SER A 63 10.53 -42.42 -5.05
C SER A 63 11.81 -42.02 -4.32
N THR A 64 12.88 -42.77 -4.55
CA THR A 64 14.23 -42.46 -4.04
C THR A 64 15.09 -41.74 -5.08
N ASP A 65 14.55 -41.46 -6.26
CA ASP A 65 15.28 -40.82 -7.35
C ASP A 65 15.18 -39.29 -7.24
N PRO A 66 16.32 -38.59 -7.02
CA PRO A 66 16.35 -37.13 -6.84
C PRO A 66 15.94 -36.36 -8.10
N SER A 67 15.85 -36.99 -9.27
CA SER A 67 15.36 -36.34 -10.50
C SER A 67 13.88 -35.95 -10.44
N PHE A 68 13.10 -36.55 -9.54
CA PHE A 68 11.71 -36.15 -9.28
C PHE A 68 11.59 -34.86 -8.46
N LEU A 69 12.68 -34.41 -7.83
CA LEU A 69 12.74 -33.16 -7.08
C LEU A 69 13.03 -32.00 -8.05
N ILE A 70 11.99 -31.24 -8.35
CA ILE A 70 12.06 -30.03 -9.17
C ILE A 70 12.24 -28.84 -8.24
N PRO A 71 13.45 -28.25 -8.17
CA PRO A 71 13.69 -27.07 -7.35
C PRO A 71 12.96 -25.85 -7.94
N ILE A 72 12.26 -25.12 -7.09
CA ILE A 72 11.58 -23.87 -7.46
C ILE A 72 12.56 -22.72 -7.21
N GLN A 73 13.38 -22.41 -8.21
CA GLN A 73 14.43 -21.38 -8.09
C GLN A 73 13.90 -19.94 -8.16
N SER A 74 12.68 -19.74 -8.67
CA SER A 74 12.11 -18.41 -8.88
C SER A 74 11.56 -17.75 -7.61
N VAL A 75 11.42 -18.51 -6.52
CA VAL A 75 10.81 -18.01 -5.27
C VAL A 75 11.65 -18.45 -4.09
N ASN A 76 12.16 -17.50 -3.32
CA ASN A 76 12.93 -17.77 -2.11
C ASN A 76 11.98 -18.10 -0.94
N SER A 77 11.33 -19.27 -1.01
CA SER A 77 10.46 -19.81 0.04
C SER A 77 11.10 -21.03 0.67
N THR A 78 11.09 -21.10 2.01
CA THR A 78 11.60 -22.25 2.75
C THR A 78 10.64 -23.43 2.71
N VAL A 79 9.34 -23.15 2.50
CA VAL A 79 8.28 -24.15 2.44
C VAL A 79 8.10 -24.73 1.03
N PHE A 80 8.28 -23.90 -0.01
CA PHE A 80 8.04 -24.28 -1.41
C PHE A 80 9.33 -24.37 -2.24
N LYS A 81 10.44 -24.76 -1.62
CA LYS A 81 11.73 -24.87 -2.31
C LYS A 81 11.75 -25.95 -3.41
N ASP A 82 10.92 -26.99 -3.29
CA ASP A 82 10.81 -28.11 -4.22
C ASP A 82 9.45 -28.84 -4.11
N ASN A 83 9.19 -29.79 -5.00
CA ASN A 83 8.01 -30.66 -5.01
C ASN A 83 8.18 -31.96 -4.19
N GLY A 84 9.15 -32.03 -3.28
CA GLY A 84 9.47 -33.25 -2.51
C GLY A 84 8.36 -33.71 -1.56
N PHE A 85 7.37 -32.87 -1.27
CA PHE A 85 6.15 -33.31 -0.55
C PHE A 85 5.38 -34.42 -1.29
N ALA A 86 5.60 -34.58 -2.61
CA ALA A 86 4.95 -35.61 -3.40
C ALA A 86 5.69 -36.97 -3.36
N THR A 87 6.90 -37.04 -2.78
CA THR A 87 7.77 -38.23 -2.87
C THR A 87 7.76 -39.12 -1.64
N ASP A 88 7.45 -38.60 -0.45
CA ASP A 88 7.27 -39.42 0.75
C ASP A 88 6.39 -38.73 1.81
N THR A 89 5.76 -39.54 2.66
CA THR A 89 4.75 -39.06 3.60
C THR A 89 5.35 -38.30 4.79
N SER A 90 6.61 -38.52 5.14
CA SER A 90 7.29 -37.77 6.21
C SER A 90 7.59 -36.34 5.76
N THR A 91 8.09 -36.19 4.53
CA THR A 91 8.28 -34.89 3.90
C THR A 91 6.95 -34.16 3.75
N LEU A 92 5.89 -34.85 3.28
CA LEU A 92 4.54 -34.27 3.20
C LEU A 92 4.06 -33.73 4.56
N LYS A 93 4.19 -34.53 5.63
CA LYS A 93 3.83 -34.11 7.00
C LYS A 93 4.57 -32.84 7.42
N ASN A 94 5.87 -32.78 7.18
CA ASN A 94 6.68 -31.61 7.52
C ASN A 94 6.25 -30.37 6.72
N VAL A 95 5.92 -30.53 5.43
CA VAL A 95 5.41 -29.42 4.61
C VAL A 95 4.06 -28.93 5.13
N ILE A 96 3.13 -29.81 5.49
CA ILE A 96 1.83 -29.40 6.06
C ILE A 96 2.04 -28.62 7.37
N LEU A 97 2.92 -29.07 8.26
CA LEU A 97 3.24 -28.37 9.50
C LEU A 97 3.86 -26.99 9.24
N SER A 98 4.81 -26.90 8.30
CA SER A 98 5.41 -25.62 7.92
C SER A 98 4.37 -24.66 7.32
N LEU A 99 3.46 -25.16 6.49
CA LEU A 99 2.36 -24.35 5.95
C LEU A 99 1.41 -23.86 7.03
N ASN A 100 1.07 -24.72 8.00
CA ASN A 100 0.22 -24.34 9.11
C ASN A 100 0.86 -23.22 9.95
N ASN A 101 2.17 -23.31 10.22
CA ASN A 101 2.90 -22.26 10.91
C ASN A 101 2.92 -20.93 10.14
N VAL A 102 3.13 -20.99 8.82
CA VAL A 102 3.04 -19.80 7.95
C VAL A 102 1.63 -19.22 7.98
N LEU A 103 0.58 -20.03 7.90
CA LEU A 103 -0.80 -19.58 7.99
C LEU A 103 -1.10 -18.91 9.34
N THR A 104 -0.61 -19.47 10.46
CA THR A 104 -0.70 -18.86 11.79
C THR A 104 -0.01 -17.50 11.83
N TYR A 105 1.20 -17.41 11.28
CA TYR A 105 1.88 -16.11 11.15
C TYR A 105 1.05 -15.12 10.35
N GLN A 106 0.48 -15.52 9.21
CA GLN A 106 -0.34 -14.66 8.36
C GLN A 106 -1.60 -14.19 9.08
N ASN A 107 -2.26 -15.06 9.84
CA ASN A 107 -3.42 -14.72 10.67
C ASN A 107 -3.05 -13.66 11.73
N ASN A 108 -1.95 -13.88 12.45
CA ASN A 108 -1.45 -12.93 13.45
C ASN A 108 -1.03 -11.61 12.81
N ASN A 109 -0.36 -11.64 11.66
CA ASN A 109 0.07 -10.46 10.94
C ASN A 109 -1.13 -9.65 10.43
N PHE A 110 -2.19 -10.31 9.95
CA PHE A 110 -3.44 -9.65 9.59
C PHE A 110 -4.10 -8.98 10.82
N GLN A 111 -4.26 -9.71 11.92
CA GLN A 111 -4.96 -9.21 13.11
C GLN A 111 -4.17 -8.13 13.85
N LEU A 112 -2.87 -8.34 14.09
CA LEU A 112 -2.01 -7.54 14.97
C LEU A 112 -1.11 -6.56 14.21
N GLY A 113 -0.89 -6.77 12.91
CA GLY A 113 0.02 -6.00 12.06
C GLY A 113 1.49 -6.46 12.17
N SER A 114 2.26 -6.27 11.10
CA SER A 114 3.59 -6.89 10.94
C SER A 114 4.63 -6.44 11.96
N LYS A 115 4.48 -5.24 12.52
CA LYS A 115 5.40 -4.71 13.53
C LYS A 115 5.32 -5.42 14.88
N ASN A 116 4.23 -6.15 15.12
CA ASN A 116 3.93 -6.78 16.41
C ASN A 116 4.09 -8.30 16.37
N VAL A 117 4.54 -8.87 15.24
CA VAL A 117 4.59 -10.32 15.02
C VAL A 117 6.01 -10.74 14.67
N GLN A 118 6.49 -11.81 15.29
CA GLN A 118 7.79 -12.41 14.99
C GLN A 118 7.80 -13.05 13.61
N LEU A 119 8.89 -12.87 12.85
CA LEU A 119 9.07 -13.42 11.51
C LEU A 119 8.74 -14.92 11.41
N SER A 120 8.10 -15.30 10.31
CA SER A 120 7.74 -16.70 10.01
C SER A 120 8.94 -17.56 9.62
N GLY A 121 10.03 -16.94 9.13
CA GLY A 121 11.17 -17.65 8.55
C GLY A 121 10.96 -18.02 7.08
N ASP A 122 9.87 -17.58 6.46
CA ASP A 122 9.62 -17.64 5.03
C ASP A 122 9.74 -16.23 4.42
N ALA A 123 10.76 -16.00 3.60
CA ALA A 123 11.09 -14.66 3.11
C ALA A 123 9.97 -14.04 2.24
N LEU A 124 9.21 -14.88 1.52
CA LEU A 124 8.06 -14.44 0.73
C LEU A 124 6.92 -13.93 1.62
N THR A 125 6.68 -14.58 2.75
CA THR A 125 5.63 -14.15 3.67
C THR A 125 6.10 -12.95 4.52
N ASP A 126 7.37 -12.95 4.92
CA ASP A 126 7.96 -11.92 5.78
C ASP A 126 8.18 -10.57 5.06
N MET A 127 8.24 -10.54 3.73
CA MET A 127 8.35 -9.28 2.97
C MET A 127 7.05 -8.46 2.94
N VAL A 128 5.90 -9.07 3.24
CA VAL A 128 4.59 -8.40 3.17
C VAL A 128 4.37 -7.60 4.44
N VAL A 129 4.51 -6.27 4.32
CA VAL A 129 4.25 -5.34 5.43
C VAL A 129 2.78 -4.94 5.43
N ASN A 130 2.13 -5.21 6.55
CA ASN A 130 0.72 -4.99 6.76
C ASN A 130 0.45 -4.25 8.08
N PRO A 131 -0.30 -3.14 8.11
CA PRO A 131 -0.74 -2.56 9.37
C PRO A 131 -1.75 -3.48 10.09
N ARG A 132 -2.04 -3.14 11.35
CA ARG A 132 -3.03 -3.87 12.16
C ARG A 132 -4.44 -3.71 11.55
N SER A 133 -5.14 -4.82 11.24
CA SER A 133 -6.55 -4.80 10.80
C SER A 133 -7.55 -4.73 11.96
N GLN A 134 -7.39 -5.61 12.96
CA GLN A 134 -8.45 -5.84 13.95
C GLN A 134 -8.56 -4.65 14.90
N GLY A 135 -9.78 -4.15 15.07
CA GLY A 135 -10.11 -2.94 15.84
C GLY A 135 -9.98 -1.63 15.04
N LYS A 136 -9.70 -1.68 13.73
CA LYS A 136 -9.67 -0.48 12.87
C LYS A 136 -10.74 -0.45 11.79
N ASN A 137 -11.35 -1.58 11.50
CA ASN A 137 -12.29 -1.72 10.40
C ASN A 137 -13.50 -2.56 10.85
N ASP A 138 -14.66 -1.93 10.90
CA ASP A 138 -15.87 -2.54 11.46
C ASP A 138 -16.35 -3.75 10.65
N PHE A 139 -16.28 -3.68 9.32
CA PHE A 139 -16.64 -4.80 8.45
C PHE A 139 -15.72 -6.01 8.68
N ILE A 140 -14.40 -5.79 8.73
CA ILE A 140 -13.45 -6.87 9.01
C ILE A 140 -13.67 -7.42 10.42
N ASN A 141 -13.92 -6.56 11.41
CA ASN A 141 -14.19 -7.01 12.78
C ASN A 141 -15.44 -7.90 12.85
N GLN A 142 -16.51 -7.52 12.13
CA GLN A 142 -17.74 -8.28 12.07
C GLN A 142 -17.49 -9.70 11.53
N ILE A 143 -16.80 -9.84 10.40
CA ILE A 143 -16.51 -11.16 9.82
C ILE A 143 -15.54 -11.97 10.70
N MET A 144 -14.56 -11.31 11.33
CA MET A 144 -13.55 -12.00 12.12
C MET A 144 -14.06 -12.47 13.48
N SER A 145 -14.89 -11.68 14.17
CA SER A 145 -15.10 -11.84 15.62
C SER A 145 -16.56 -11.85 16.06
N ASP A 146 -17.51 -11.39 15.24
CA ASP A 146 -18.92 -11.37 15.65
C ASP A 146 -19.51 -12.78 15.67
N GLU A 147 -20.48 -12.97 16.54
CA GLU A 147 -21.24 -14.21 16.63
C GLU A 147 -22.12 -14.39 15.40
N THR A 148 -21.98 -15.51 14.72
CA THR A 148 -22.72 -15.81 13.50
C THR A 148 -23.08 -17.29 13.40
N GLU A 149 -24.20 -17.56 12.75
CA GLU A 149 -24.61 -18.90 12.35
C GLU A 149 -23.92 -19.32 11.04
N CYS A 150 -23.49 -18.37 10.20
CA CYS A 150 -22.92 -18.65 8.89
C CYS A 150 -22.12 -17.49 8.30
N LEU A 151 -21.04 -17.80 7.58
CA LEU A 151 -20.25 -16.84 6.80
C LEU A 151 -20.42 -17.01 5.28
N ILE A 152 -21.32 -17.88 4.83
CA ILE A 152 -21.61 -18.04 3.41
C ILE A 152 -22.70 -17.01 3.03
N PRO A 153 -22.50 -16.18 1.99
CA PRO A 153 -23.54 -15.29 1.50
C PRO A 153 -24.75 -16.08 0.98
N ASP A 154 -25.96 -15.59 1.27
CA ASP A 154 -27.21 -16.29 1.00
C ASP A 154 -27.44 -16.63 -0.48
N ASP A 155 -26.96 -15.76 -1.38
CA ASP A 155 -27.21 -15.75 -2.82
C ASP A 155 -26.17 -16.52 -3.65
N VAL A 156 -25.17 -17.12 -2.99
CA VAL A 156 -24.13 -17.87 -3.69
C VAL A 156 -24.60 -19.30 -3.97
N ASP A 157 -24.54 -19.70 -5.25
CA ASP A 157 -24.74 -21.09 -5.66
C ASP A 157 -23.50 -21.92 -5.30
N LEU A 158 -23.69 -22.94 -4.48
CA LEU A 158 -22.63 -23.85 -4.05
C LEU A 158 -22.67 -25.15 -4.85
N PRO A 159 -21.51 -25.67 -5.29
CA PRO A 159 -21.44 -26.97 -5.93
C PRO A 159 -21.81 -28.09 -4.95
N GLU A 160 -22.15 -29.25 -5.50
CA GLU A 160 -22.43 -30.47 -4.72
C GLU A 160 -21.33 -30.76 -3.69
N SER A 161 -21.77 -31.19 -2.50
CA SER A 161 -20.89 -31.60 -1.40
C SER A 161 -21.18 -33.03 -1.00
N ILE A 162 -20.40 -33.54 -0.04
CA ILE A 162 -20.61 -34.87 0.53
C ILE A 162 -21.96 -34.95 1.29
N TYR A 163 -22.53 -33.79 1.64
CA TYR A 163 -23.72 -33.68 2.50
C TYR A 163 -24.95 -33.12 1.79
N SER A 164 -24.83 -32.61 0.57
CA SER A 164 -25.97 -32.09 -0.20
C SER A 164 -25.70 -32.00 -1.70
N ASP A 165 -26.80 -32.07 -2.46
CA ASP A 165 -26.86 -31.64 -3.86
C ASP A 165 -26.56 -30.14 -4.00
N GLN A 166 -26.61 -29.60 -5.22
CA GLN A 166 -26.43 -28.17 -5.47
C GLN A 166 -27.41 -27.34 -4.64
N GLU A 167 -26.88 -26.41 -3.84
CA GLU A 167 -27.64 -25.62 -2.86
C GLU A 167 -27.16 -24.16 -2.87
N THR A 168 -28.05 -23.25 -2.52
CA THR A 168 -27.70 -21.84 -2.21
C THR A 168 -26.98 -21.75 -0.86
N GLY A 169 -26.23 -20.68 -0.64
CA GLY A 169 -25.61 -20.38 0.65
C GLY A 169 -26.63 -20.39 1.79
N ALA A 170 -27.80 -19.78 1.59
CA ALA A 170 -28.88 -19.79 2.57
C ALA A 170 -29.38 -21.19 2.93
N GLN A 171 -29.41 -22.12 1.97
CA GLN A 171 -29.77 -23.52 2.22
C GLN A 171 -28.67 -24.23 2.99
N ARG A 172 -27.40 -24.06 2.57
CA ARG A 172 -26.26 -24.69 3.23
C ARG A 172 -26.10 -24.21 4.67
N CYS A 173 -26.32 -22.93 4.93
CA CYS A 173 -26.25 -22.34 6.28
C CYS A 173 -27.27 -22.95 7.25
N LYS A 174 -28.40 -23.49 6.77
CA LYS A 174 -29.38 -24.20 7.62
C LYS A 174 -28.89 -25.59 8.04
N ASN A 175 -27.94 -26.16 7.31
CA ASN A 175 -27.34 -27.43 7.66
C ASN A 175 -26.30 -27.23 8.78
N GLN A 176 -26.69 -27.51 10.01
CA GLN A 176 -25.78 -27.48 11.16
C GLN A 176 -24.73 -28.62 11.15
N GLN A 177 -24.83 -29.58 10.23
CA GLN A 177 -23.80 -30.61 10.04
C GLN A 177 -22.74 -30.24 9.00
N ARG A 178 -22.84 -29.07 8.35
CA ARG A 178 -21.92 -28.65 7.28
C ARG A 178 -20.47 -28.48 7.74
N MET A 179 -20.22 -28.27 9.03
CA MET A 179 -18.87 -28.24 9.63
C MET A 179 -18.86 -29.18 10.84
N PRO A 180 -18.38 -30.42 10.68
CA PRO A 180 -18.38 -31.41 11.75
C PRO A 180 -17.58 -30.98 12.97
N GLY A 181 -18.15 -31.11 14.16
CA GLY A 181 -17.47 -30.75 15.43
C GLY A 181 -17.55 -29.27 15.81
N LEU A 182 -18.18 -28.41 14.99
CA LEU A 182 -18.45 -27.03 15.35
C LEU A 182 -19.78 -26.89 16.10
N GLN A 183 -19.81 -26.02 17.10
CA GLN A 183 -21.04 -25.57 17.75
C GLN A 183 -21.49 -24.23 17.17
N TYR A 184 -22.80 -24.09 16.95
CA TYR A 184 -23.42 -22.88 16.42
C TYR A 184 -24.26 -22.17 17.51
N PRO A 185 -24.31 -20.83 17.50
CA PRO A 185 -23.49 -19.93 16.67
C PRO A 185 -22.01 -19.95 17.08
N PHE A 186 -21.13 -19.47 16.20
CA PHE A 186 -19.68 -19.42 16.42
C PHE A 186 -19.15 -17.97 16.31
N LYS A 187 -17.99 -17.71 16.90
CA LYS A 187 -17.31 -16.40 16.94
C LYS A 187 -16.51 -16.13 15.66
N GLY A 188 -17.23 -15.97 14.56
CA GLY A 188 -16.70 -15.55 13.28
C GLY A 188 -15.52 -16.38 12.77
N LEU A 189 -14.77 -15.78 11.86
CA LEU A 189 -13.66 -16.42 11.17
C LEU A 189 -12.48 -16.75 12.10
N GLU A 190 -12.28 -15.98 13.17
CA GLU A 190 -11.19 -16.21 14.13
C GLU A 190 -11.32 -17.56 14.82
N GLN A 191 -12.51 -17.90 15.33
CA GLN A 191 -12.75 -19.21 15.93
C GLN A 191 -12.54 -20.32 14.89
N LEU A 192 -13.08 -20.17 13.68
CA LEU A 192 -12.96 -21.21 12.65
C LEU A 192 -11.50 -21.49 12.27
N LEU A 193 -10.69 -20.44 12.12
CA LEU A 193 -9.27 -20.59 11.78
C LEU A 193 -8.47 -21.24 12.90
N ASN A 194 -8.78 -20.94 14.17
CA ASN A 194 -8.14 -21.58 15.32
C ASN A 194 -8.48 -23.08 15.37
N VAL A 195 -9.75 -23.43 15.25
CA VAL A 195 -10.19 -24.84 15.23
C VAL A 195 -9.56 -25.57 14.05
N PHE A 196 -9.47 -24.94 12.87
CA PHE A 196 -8.80 -25.54 11.72
C PHE A 196 -7.33 -25.86 12.01
N GLN A 197 -6.59 -24.91 12.58
CA GLN A 197 -5.18 -25.09 12.90
C GLN A 197 -4.96 -26.21 13.93
N GLU A 198 -5.83 -26.28 14.95
CA GLU A 198 -5.83 -27.34 15.95
C GLU A 198 -6.13 -28.71 15.32
N SER A 199 -7.18 -28.80 14.50
CA SER A 199 -7.54 -30.03 13.78
C SER A 199 -6.39 -30.52 12.88
N VAL A 200 -5.68 -29.62 12.21
CA VAL A 200 -4.49 -29.97 11.39
C VAL A 200 -3.40 -30.62 12.25
N VAL A 201 -3.05 -30.00 13.37
CA VAL A 201 -2.00 -30.50 14.26
C VAL A 201 -2.39 -31.85 14.85
N GLU A 202 -3.62 -31.98 15.33
CA GLU A 202 -4.13 -33.23 15.91
C GLU A 202 -4.17 -34.36 14.87
N LEU A 203 -4.67 -34.09 13.66
CA LEU A 203 -4.77 -35.11 12.61
C LEU A 203 -3.40 -35.64 12.18
N LEU A 204 -2.37 -34.78 12.16
CA LEU A 204 -1.00 -35.20 11.83
C LEU A 204 -0.32 -36.04 12.93
N THR A 205 -0.94 -36.24 14.09
CA THR A 205 -0.48 -37.21 15.09
C THR A 205 -0.85 -38.65 14.74
N ILE A 206 -1.79 -38.83 13.80
CA ILE A 206 -2.27 -40.13 13.33
C ILE A 206 -1.44 -40.55 12.09
N GLU A 207 -1.18 -41.85 11.98
CA GLU A 207 -0.47 -42.41 10.83
C GLU A 207 -1.29 -42.29 9.53
N PRO A 208 -0.64 -42.00 8.39
CA PRO A 208 -1.28 -41.83 7.10
C PRO A 208 -1.84 -43.17 6.60
N GLY A 209 -3.16 -43.26 6.49
CA GLY A 209 -3.89 -44.50 6.16
C GLY A 209 -4.76 -45.02 7.31
N ASP A 210 -4.50 -44.62 8.56
CA ASP A 210 -5.34 -44.94 9.72
C ASP A 210 -6.41 -43.87 9.98
N ILE A 211 -6.39 -42.77 9.20
CA ILE A 211 -7.36 -41.69 9.29
C ILE A 211 -8.66 -42.14 8.60
N ALA A 212 -9.68 -42.43 9.40
CA ALA A 212 -10.99 -42.81 8.90
C ALA A 212 -11.68 -41.66 8.15
N LEU A 213 -12.46 -41.99 7.11
CA LEU A 213 -13.24 -41.01 6.35
C LEU A 213 -14.30 -40.29 7.19
N ASN A 214 -14.72 -40.87 8.31
CA ASN A 214 -15.65 -40.23 9.26
C ASN A 214 -14.93 -39.49 10.39
N ASN A 215 -13.60 -39.35 10.34
CA ASN A 215 -12.85 -38.61 11.35
C ASN A 215 -13.30 -37.14 11.38
N THR A 216 -13.67 -36.66 12.56
CA THR A 216 -14.22 -35.31 12.74
C THR A 216 -13.23 -34.22 12.31
N ASN A 217 -11.95 -34.32 12.69
CA ASN A 217 -10.93 -33.33 12.34
C ASN A 217 -10.66 -33.34 10.82
N PHE A 218 -10.59 -34.52 10.21
CA PHE A 218 -10.46 -34.65 8.76
C PHE A 218 -11.61 -33.95 8.04
N ASN A 219 -12.84 -34.29 8.40
CA ASN A 219 -14.02 -33.73 7.76
C ASN A 219 -14.18 -32.23 8.05
N TYR A 220 -13.82 -31.76 9.24
CA TYR A 220 -13.80 -30.33 9.55
C TYR A 220 -12.83 -29.58 8.63
N ILE A 221 -11.61 -30.08 8.45
CA ILE A 221 -10.58 -29.45 7.59
C ILE A 221 -11.05 -29.34 6.14
N ILE A 222 -11.71 -30.37 5.61
CA ILE A 222 -12.20 -30.37 4.22
C ILE A 222 -13.43 -29.48 4.08
N GLU A 223 -14.41 -29.61 4.98
CA GLU A 223 -15.68 -28.91 4.83
C GLU A 223 -15.60 -27.44 5.23
N SER A 224 -14.91 -27.09 6.32
CA SER A 224 -14.67 -25.67 6.64
C SER A 224 -13.97 -24.96 5.49
N ALA A 225 -13.15 -25.70 4.72
CA ALA A 225 -12.43 -25.15 3.59
C ALA A 225 -13.23 -24.89 2.33
N ARG A 226 -14.39 -25.54 2.21
CA ARG A 226 -15.33 -25.34 1.11
C ARG A 226 -16.49 -24.43 1.49
N ASN A 227 -16.66 -24.15 2.78
CA ASN A 227 -17.78 -23.41 3.35
C ASN A 227 -17.27 -22.12 4.03
N ASP A 228 -17.58 -21.95 5.31
CA ASP A 228 -17.52 -20.67 6.03
C ASP A 228 -16.14 -20.00 6.07
N ILE A 229 -15.03 -20.75 6.15
CA ILE A 229 -13.69 -20.12 6.17
C ILE A 229 -13.36 -19.50 4.81
N TYR A 230 -13.63 -20.22 3.72
CA TYR A 230 -13.40 -19.70 2.37
C TYR A 230 -14.21 -18.44 2.12
N TYR A 231 -15.50 -18.48 2.41
CA TYR A 231 -16.39 -17.34 2.18
C TYR A 231 -16.12 -16.18 3.12
N GLY A 232 -15.78 -16.42 4.39
CA GLY A 232 -15.36 -15.37 5.32
C GLY A 232 -14.10 -14.64 4.83
N LEU A 233 -13.08 -15.38 4.40
CA LEU A 233 -11.87 -14.78 3.81
C LEU A 233 -12.16 -14.06 2.48
N PHE A 234 -13.04 -14.62 1.66
CA PHE A 234 -13.41 -14.05 0.36
C PHE A 234 -14.18 -12.73 0.50
N GLN A 235 -15.11 -12.65 1.45
CA GLN A 235 -15.82 -11.40 1.77
C GLN A 235 -14.85 -10.30 2.21
N ILE A 236 -13.90 -10.63 3.09
CA ILE A 236 -12.82 -9.70 3.48
C ILE A 236 -12.00 -9.30 2.25
N ASN A 237 -11.66 -10.25 1.36
CA ASN A 237 -10.89 -9.96 0.16
C ASN A 237 -11.61 -8.96 -0.76
N ASN A 238 -12.90 -9.18 -1.04
CA ASN A 238 -13.69 -8.30 -1.89
C ASN A 238 -13.79 -6.91 -1.30
N TYR A 239 -14.03 -6.81 0.01
CA TYR A 239 -14.03 -5.55 0.72
C TYR A 239 -12.69 -4.79 0.57
N LEU A 240 -11.55 -5.49 0.72
CA LEU A 240 -10.23 -4.88 0.56
C LEU A 240 -9.96 -4.41 -0.88
N VAL A 241 -10.43 -5.14 -1.89
CA VAL A 241 -10.36 -4.71 -3.29
C VAL A 241 -11.16 -3.43 -3.50
N GLU A 242 -12.41 -3.39 -3.02
CA GLU A 242 -13.25 -2.20 -3.13
C GLU A 242 -12.65 -0.99 -2.42
N GLU A 243 -12.07 -1.18 -1.24
CA GLU A 243 -11.39 -0.09 -0.51
C GLU A 243 -10.15 0.40 -1.26
N LEU A 244 -9.38 -0.49 -1.88
CA LEU A 244 -8.23 -0.12 -2.71
C LEU A 244 -8.67 0.69 -3.94
N ASP A 245 -9.74 0.28 -4.61
CA ASP A 245 -10.29 0.97 -5.77
C ASP A 245 -10.86 2.34 -5.41
N LYS A 246 -11.62 2.42 -4.30
CA LYS A 246 -12.12 3.70 -3.76
C LYS A 246 -10.97 4.63 -3.40
N TYR A 247 -9.92 4.11 -2.78
CA TYR A 247 -8.74 4.89 -2.42
C TYR A 247 -8.06 5.45 -3.67
N GLN A 248 -7.84 4.61 -4.69
CA GLN A 248 -7.24 5.03 -5.95
C GLN A 248 -8.08 6.10 -6.66
N SER A 249 -9.40 5.92 -6.73
CA SER A 249 -10.33 6.88 -7.36
C SER A 249 -10.38 8.22 -6.59
N THR A 250 -10.47 8.16 -5.27
CA THR A 250 -10.47 9.36 -4.41
C THR A 250 -9.14 10.10 -4.54
N TYR A 251 -8.02 9.38 -4.58
CA TYR A 251 -6.70 9.96 -4.78
C TYR A 251 -6.58 10.70 -6.11
N GLN A 252 -7.00 10.08 -7.22
CA GLN A 252 -7.01 10.72 -8.53
C GLN A 252 -7.85 12.00 -8.50
N THR A 253 -9.01 11.96 -7.85
CA THR A 253 -9.89 13.13 -7.69
C THR A 253 -9.21 14.25 -6.90
N VAL A 254 -8.59 13.94 -5.75
CA VAL A 254 -7.89 14.93 -4.91
C VAL A 254 -6.72 15.55 -5.68
N LEU A 255 -5.91 14.75 -6.38
CA LEU A 255 -4.83 15.26 -7.21
C LEU A 255 -5.32 16.25 -8.27
N ILE A 256 -6.42 15.93 -8.94
CA ILE A 256 -7.02 16.81 -9.97
C ILE A 256 -7.47 18.13 -9.33
N VAL A 257 -8.16 18.07 -8.19
CA VAL A 257 -8.63 19.28 -7.49
C VAL A 257 -7.44 20.15 -7.06
N VAL A 258 -6.40 19.54 -6.48
CA VAL A 258 -5.19 20.26 -6.07
C VAL A 258 -4.47 20.87 -7.28
N PHE A 259 -4.37 20.13 -8.38
CA PHE A 259 -3.79 20.63 -9.62
C PHE A 259 -4.53 21.85 -10.17
N ILE A 260 -5.87 21.81 -10.17
CA ILE A 260 -6.70 22.96 -10.58
C ILE A 260 -6.48 24.15 -9.64
N LEU A 261 -6.47 23.94 -8.32
CA LEU A 261 -6.22 25.01 -7.34
C LEU A 261 -4.86 25.67 -7.54
N ILE A 262 -3.83 24.90 -7.92
CA ILE A 262 -2.50 25.42 -8.22
C ILE A 262 -2.51 26.26 -9.50
N ILE A 263 -3.17 25.80 -10.56
CA ILE A 263 -3.32 26.59 -11.79
C ILE A 263 -4.02 27.91 -11.50
N VAL A 264 -5.13 27.87 -10.77
CA VAL A 264 -5.89 29.08 -10.38
C VAL A 264 -5.03 30.00 -9.52
N GLY A 265 -4.29 29.44 -8.54
CA GLY A 265 -3.38 30.20 -7.70
C GLY A 265 -2.27 30.88 -8.50
N MET A 266 -1.64 30.16 -9.43
CA MET A 266 -0.62 30.70 -10.34
C MET A 266 -1.20 31.83 -11.21
N LEU A 267 -2.41 31.67 -11.72
CA LEU A 267 -3.09 32.71 -12.50
C LEU A 267 -3.36 33.96 -11.65
N LEU A 268 -3.87 33.81 -10.42
CA LEU A 268 -4.13 34.95 -9.52
C LEU A 268 -2.84 35.69 -9.18
N ILE A 269 -1.75 34.97 -8.93
CA ILE A 269 -0.45 35.58 -8.62
C ILE A 269 0.13 36.28 -9.84
N SER A 270 0.02 35.67 -11.02
CA SER A 270 0.37 36.29 -12.30
C SER A 270 -0.40 37.59 -12.48
N ILE A 271 -1.72 37.59 -12.25
CA ILE A 271 -2.55 38.80 -12.31
C ILE A 271 -2.02 39.86 -11.34
N ILE A 272 -1.80 39.53 -10.06
CA ILE A 272 -1.30 40.49 -9.06
C ILE A 272 0.09 41.05 -9.40
N THR A 273 0.97 40.23 -9.96
CA THR A 273 2.35 40.64 -10.28
C THR A 273 2.47 41.40 -11.59
N PHE A 274 1.65 41.07 -12.60
CA PHE A 274 1.68 41.72 -13.91
C PHE A 274 0.76 42.94 -14.02
N LEU A 275 -0.33 43.06 -13.24
CA LEU A 275 -1.19 44.26 -13.25
C LEU A 275 -0.46 45.59 -12.98
N PRO A 276 0.45 45.69 -11.99
CA PRO A 276 1.15 46.95 -11.72
C PRO A 276 2.32 47.22 -12.69
N LEU A 277 2.63 46.27 -13.58
CA LEU A 277 3.80 46.33 -14.46
C LEU A 277 3.69 47.45 -15.52
N PRO A 278 2.55 47.65 -16.22
CA PRO A 278 2.40 48.75 -17.17
C PRO A 278 2.54 50.12 -16.52
N GLY A 279 1.97 50.33 -15.34
CA GLY A 279 2.10 51.58 -14.60
C GLY A 279 3.55 51.85 -14.16
N SER A 280 4.24 50.81 -13.70
CA SER A 280 5.66 50.92 -13.32
C SER A 280 6.56 51.20 -14.54
N LEU A 281 6.28 50.57 -15.69
CA LEU A 281 7.00 50.81 -16.94
C LEU A 281 6.74 52.22 -17.49
N HIS A 282 5.52 52.74 -17.36
CA HIS A 282 5.18 54.10 -17.75
C HIS A 282 5.97 55.13 -16.94
N ILE A 283 6.01 54.98 -15.61
CA ILE A 283 6.80 55.86 -14.73
C ILE A 283 8.29 55.80 -15.11
N LEU A 284 8.81 54.62 -15.40
CA LEU A 284 10.20 54.45 -15.82
C LEU A 284 10.48 55.11 -17.18
N SER A 285 9.52 55.02 -18.12
CA SER A 285 9.58 55.69 -19.42
C SER A 285 9.63 57.20 -19.23
N GLU A 286 8.72 57.78 -18.46
CA GLU A 286 8.69 59.22 -18.18
C GLU A 286 10.00 59.70 -17.52
N GLN A 287 10.54 58.92 -16.58
CA GLN A 287 11.83 59.23 -15.97
C GLN A 287 12.99 59.15 -16.96
N THR A 288 12.99 58.16 -17.85
CA THR A 288 14.01 58.00 -18.89
C THR A 288 13.92 59.12 -19.92
N ASP A 289 12.72 59.50 -20.32
CA ASP A 289 12.45 60.62 -21.23
C ASP A 289 12.92 61.93 -20.61
N TRP A 290 12.62 62.16 -19.32
CA TRP A 290 13.11 63.32 -18.57
C TRP A 290 14.64 63.38 -18.47
N ILE A 291 15.29 62.25 -18.16
CA ILE A 291 16.76 62.16 -18.16
C ILE A 291 17.33 62.45 -19.55
N SER A 292 16.72 61.92 -20.62
CA SER A 292 17.16 62.19 -21.99
C SER A 292 17.02 63.68 -22.36
N ALA A 293 15.91 64.31 -21.97
CA ALA A 293 15.67 65.73 -22.18
C ALA A 293 16.66 66.61 -21.39
N MET A 294 16.99 66.21 -20.16
CA MET A 294 18.01 66.89 -19.36
C MET A 294 19.41 66.75 -19.96
N THR A 295 19.73 65.58 -20.51
CA THR A 295 21.02 65.33 -21.18
C THR A 295 21.12 66.14 -22.47
N TYR A 296 20.05 66.22 -23.26
CA TYR A 296 19.98 67.03 -24.47
C TYR A 296 20.13 68.54 -24.17
N THR A 297 19.42 69.04 -23.15
CA THR A 297 19.50 70.47 -22.75
C THR A 297 20.83 70.85 -22.11
N VAL A 298 21.51 69.92 -21.43
CA VAL A 298 22.88 70.11 -20.94
C VAL A 298 23.88 70.12 -22.10
N ASP A 299 23.73 69.26 -23.11
CA ASP A 299 24.57 69.27 -24.31
C ASP A 299 24.37 70.53 -25.17
N GLU A 300 23.13 71.03 -25.28
CA GLU A 300 22.79 72.30 -25.94
C GLU A 300 23.32 73.52 -25.19
N ARG A 301 23.28 73.49 -23.84
CA ARG A 301 23.91 74.53 -23.00
C ARG A 301 25.43 74.50 -23.09
N LEU A 302 26.05 73.32 -23.12
CA LEU A 302 27.50 73.19 -23.31
C LEU A 302 27.95 73.67 -24.70
N LYS A 303 27.12 73.53 -25.74
CA LYS A 303 27.34 74.20 -27.05
C LYS A 303 27.28 75.73 -26.98
N HIS A 304 26.58 76.32 -26.00
CA HIS A 304 26.58 77.76 -25.75
C HIS A 304 27.77 78.24 -24.88
N PHE A 305 28.58 77.32 -24.35
CA PHE A 305 29.78 77.62 -23.57
C PHE A 305 31.09 77.37 -24.35
N SER A 306 31.06 77.41 -25.69
CA SER A 306 32.28 77.50 -26.50
C SER A 306 32.65 78.97 -26.75
N GLU A 307 33.08 79.64 -25.69
CA GLU A 307 33.97 80.81 -25.62
C GLU A 307 33.72 81.49 -24.28
N VAL A 308 34.30 80.94 -23.22
CA VAL A 308 34.63 81.73 -22.05
C VAL A 308 36.11 81.52 -21.81
N GLU A 309 36.88 82.46 -22.34
CA GLU A 309 38.28 82.68 -21.99
C GLU A 309 38.32 82.88 -20.47
N PHE A 310 38.88 81.92 -19.74
CA PHE A 310 39.07 82.07 -18.30
C PHE A 310 40.24 83.02 -18.10
N ASP A 311 39.91 84.28 -17.86
CA ASP A 311 40.85 85.33 -17.45
C ASP A 311 41.54 84.91 -16.15
N SER A 312 42.86 85.08 -16.10
CA SER A 312 43.78 84.45 -15.16
C SER A 312 43.76 85.02 -13.73
N GLU A 313 42.63 85.53 -13.24
CA GLU A 313 42.51 86.18 -11.93
C GLU A 313 41.63 85.45 -10.89
N LEU A 314 41.09 84.27 -11.21
CA LEU A 314 40.49 83.36 -10.21
C LEU A 314 41.39 82.16 -9.92
N GLY A 315 42.65 82.47 -9.58
CA GLY A 315 43.53 81.54 -8.89
C GLY A 315 43.14 81.42 -7.42
N THR A 316 42.12 80.61 -7.11
CA THR A 316 42.05 80.02 -5.77
C THR A 316 42.93 78.77 -5.78
N GLU A 317 44.08 78.86 -5.13
CA GLU A 317 44.94 77.71 -4.83
C GLU A 317 44.16 76.72 -3.96
N VAL A 318 43.42 75.84 -4.60
CA VAL A 318 42.98 74.58 -4.00
C VAL A 318 44.04 73.55 -4.42
N PRO A 319 44.86 73.04 -3.49
CA PRO A 319 45.86 72.04 -3.84
C PRO A 319 45.15 70.79 -4.40
N ARG A 320 45.58 70.35 -5.58
CA ARG A 320 45.15 69.07 -6.16
C ARG A 320 45.57 67.93 -5.23
N VAL A 321 44.65 66.99 -5.03
CA VAL A 321 44.77 65.79 -4.18
C VAL A 321 45.71 64.72 -4.78
N ASP A 322 46.64 65.11 -5.66
CA ASP A 322 47.57 64.18 -6.32
C ASP A 322 49.01 64.22 -5.77
N GLU A 323 49.32 65.08 -4.79
CA GLU A 323 50.68 65.17 -4.19
C GLU A 323 50.83 64.59 -2.78
N SER A 324 49.87 63.81 -2.27
CA SER A 324 50.05 63.01 -1.04
C SER A 324 50.60 61.59 -1.28
N TYR A 325 51.10 61.30 -2.48
CA TYR A 325 51.94 60.13 -2.75
C TYR A 325 53.38 60.56 -3.10
N LYS A 326 54.18 60.91 -2.09
CA LYS A 326 55.62 60.59 -1.90
C LYS A 326 56.31 61.55 -0.91
N GLN A 327 56.31 61.20 0.37
CA GLN A 327 57.49 60.95 1.24
C GLN A 327 57.05 60.81 2.70
#